data_AF-A0A960Y610-F1
#
_entry.id   AF-A0A960Y610-F1
#
_cell.length_a   1.000
_cell.length_b   1.000
_cell.length_c   1.000
_cell.angle_alpha   90.00
_cell.angle_beta   90.00
_cell.angle_gamma   90.00
#
_symmetry.space_group_name_H-M   'P 1'
#
loop_
_entity.id
_entity.type
_entity.pdbx_description
1 polymer ?
#
loop_
_entity_poly.entity_id
_entity_poly.type
_entity_poly.pdbx_seq_one_letter_code
_entity_poly.pdbx_strand_id
1 'polypeptide(L)'
;MLLLAVSAFGYPRQALVERFTNASCGPCASVNAGWYTATVQGLEDSGSLDHIVYNVNWPGPNDPMYLFNASDNMARRALYGVNSVPWIEVDGALFNQTGTFSTDAANFNALISSLEGSYSPFDLQVTALRYTSGVVDVEVTVTRDPADATVLPAEMILQVGLVENLVVFPSPPGSNGESEFNDVCRRMLPDAGGNAFSVPAPGGSTVISLSYVPDAEALSTIVFEDLSVVAFVEAAGGGVSQSRKEPTVLADTVHAAFRVDETVGGAPMQVVFTDMSSPAAGSAITSWAWDLDGNGTVDSTDPSPTWTYAAQGLYTVSLTVTDGTGSDTSTRTDLLQVIANQASVLVVNGIEYATYAAEMEAFYAGAAVHGSHPVDVWDVFGDQGFDYGMDSGVMATHLFRGRVPDSVMGLYDTVIWVGNNYGGDLDAYDAAQALAFVQGGGNFILATRMGTSYFDITLRNYCGILSISNDRTVTNLVSLDPALGDVPAAAGSTYAN
;
A
#
# COMPACT_ATOMS: atom_id res chain seq x y z
N MET A 1 -5.80 30.30 -26.16
CA MET A 1 -5.68 30.14 -24.70
C MET A 1 -5.68 28.64 -24.46
N LEU A 2 -4.48 28.06 -24.36
CA LEU A 2 -4.26 26.63 -24.26
C LEU A 2 -4.47 26.27 -22.78
N LEU A 3 -5.54 25.55 -22.46
CA LEU A 3 -5.73 25.00 -21.12
C LEU A 3 -5.10 23.60 -21.12
N LEU A 4 -3.87 23.49 -20.61
CA LEU A 4 -3.34 22.21 -20.16
C LEU A 4 -4.09 21.84 -18.87
N ALA A 5 -4.76 20.70 -18.84
CA ALA A 5 -5.16 20.05 -17.59
C ALA A 5 -4.07 19.02 -17.25
N VAL A 6 -3.52 19.16 -16.05
CA VAL A 6 -2.42 18.37 -15.48
C VAL A 6 -2.99 17.05 -14.91
N SER A 7 -2.15 16.03 -14.99
CA SER A 7 -2.24 14.61 -14.61
C SER A 7 -2.95 14.24 -13.30
N ALA A 8 -3.56 13.05 -13.30
CA ALA A 8 -3.92 12.28 -12.12
C ALA A 8 -2.67 11.80 -11.38
N PHE A 9 -2.58 12.06 -10.07
CA PHE A 9 -1.69 11.35 -9.17
C PHE A 9 -2.48 11.09 -7.88
N GLY A 10 -2.40 9.89 -7.33
CA GLY A 10 -2.82 9.58 -5.98
C GLY A 10 -1.73 8.69 -5.42
N TYR A 11 -1.04 9.16 -4.38
CA TYR A 11 -0.01 8.33 -3.74
C TYR A 11 -0.70 7.20 -2.98
N PRO A 12 -0.15 5.96 -2.99
CA PRO A 12 -0.74 4.87 -2.22
C PRO A 12 -0.76 5.28 -0.74
N ARG A 13 -1.94 5.18 -0.12
CA ARG A 13 -2.08 5.45 1.31
C ARG A 13 -1.52 4.28 2.09
N GLN A 14 -0.69 4.57 3.07
CA GLN A 14 -0.28 3.63 4.10
C GLN A 14 -0.95 4.06 5.40
N ALA A 15 -1.68 3.13 6.01
CA ALA A 15 -2.33 3.37 7.28
C ALA A 15 -1.32 3.26 8.42
N LEU A 16 -1.47 4.08 9.46
CA LEU A 16 -0.70 3.95 10.70
C LEU A 16 -1.48 3.16 11.73
N VAL A 17 -0.88 2.10 12.26
CA VAL A 17 -1.39 1.31 13.38
C VAL A 17 -0.57 1.65 14.62
N GLU A 18 -1.24 2.21 15.61
CA GLU A 18 -0.62 2.56 16.89
C GLU A 18 -1.20 1.70 18.00
N ARG A 19 -0.33 0.97 18.71
CA ARG A 19 -0.75 0.12 19.82
C ARG A 19 -0.26 0.63 21.16
N PHE A 20 -1.08 0.45 22.18
CA PHE A 20 -0.71 0.73 23.56
C PHE A 20 -0.75 -0.56 24.36
N THR A 21 0.35 -0.83 25.07
CA THR A 21 0.58 -2.10 25.75
C THR A 21 1.37 -1.89 27.04
N ASN A 22 1.60 -2.98 27.79
CA ASN A 22 2.46 -3.00 28.96
C ASN A 22 2.92 -4.44 29.27
N ALA A 23 4.17 -4.63 29.66
CA ALA A 23 4.75 -5.94 29.98
C ALA A 23 4.13 -6.63 31.22
N SER A 24 3.34 -5.91 32.03
CA SER A 24 2.58 -6.49 33.15
C SER A 24 1.09 -6.64 32.84
N CYS A 25 0.67 -6.36 31.61
CA CYS A 25 -0.71 -6.53 31.15
C CYS A 25 -0.92 -7.96 30.64
N GLY A 26 -1.66 -8.77 31.41
CA GLY A 26 -2.01 -10.14 31.03
C GLY A 26 -2.74 -10.23 29.68
N PRO A 27 -3.83 -9.48 29.45
CA PRO A 27 -4.53 -9.50 28.16
C PRO A 27 -3.71 -9.00 26.97
N CYS A 28 -2.67 -8.20 27.19
CA CYS A 28 -1.83 -7.67 26.12
C CYS A 28 -0.97 -8.76 25.48
N ALA A 29 -0.67 -9.84 26.20
CA ALA A 29 0.23 -10.89 25.70
C ALA A 29 -0.32 -11.63 24.47
N SER A 30 -1.64 -11.82 24.37
CA SER A 30 -2.25 -12.38 23.16
C SER A 30 -2.16 -11.44 21.95
N VAL A 31 -1.95 -10.14 22.18
CA VAL A 31 -2.00 -9.10 21.15
C VAL A 31 -0.61 -8.79 20.61
N ASN A 32 0.33 -8.59 21.53
CA ASN A 32 1.71 -8.23 21.26
C ASN A 32 2.38 -9.25 20.33
N ALA A 33 2.20 -10.55 20.59
CA ALA A 33 2.72 -11.63 19.75
C ALA A 33 1.65 -12.25 18.83
N GLY A 34 0.61 -12.88 19.40
CA GLY A 34 -0.30 -13.74 18.66
C GLY A 34 -1.10 -13.01 17.58
N TRP A 35 -1.77 -11.91 17.94
CA TRP A 35 -2.51 -11.09 16.99
C TRP A 35 -1.59 -10.36 16.01
N TYR A 36 -0.45 -9.83 16.47
CA TYR A 36 0.55 -9.19 15.59
C TYR A 36 0.99 -10.14 14.47
N THR A 37 1.44 -11.34 14.81
CA THR A 37 1.91 -12.34 13.84
C THR A 37 0.80 -12.74 12.86
N ALA A 38 -0.43 -12.87 13.36
CA ALA A 38 -1.56 -13.33 12.55
C ALA A 38 -2.19 -12.22 11.68
N THR A 39 -1.98 -10.94 11.99
CA THR A 39 -2.78 -9.84 11.45
C THR A 39 -1.95 -8.67 10.95
N VAL A 40 -0.89 -8.30 11.66
CA VAL A 40 -0.11 -7.08 11.39
C VAL A 40 1.14 -7.38 10.57
N GLN A 41 1.90 -8.40 10.94
CA GLN A 41 3.22 -8.66 10.38
C GLN A 41 3.20 -8.76 8.84
N GLY A 42 2.30 -9.55 8.27
CA GLY A 42 2.21 -9.68 6.81
C GLY A 42 1.75 -8.41 6.09
N LEU A 43 0.97 -7.54 6.74
CA LEU A 43 0.54 -6.25 6.20
C LEU A 43 1.67 -5.23 6.27
N GLU A 44 2.46 -5.25 7.34
CA GLU A 44 3.65 -4.43 7.47
C GLU A 44 4.73 -4.84 6.46
N ASP A 45 5.02 -6.14 6.33
CA ASP A 45 6.00 -6.69 5.39
C ASP A 45 5.65 -6.38 3.92
N SER A 46 4.35 -6.27 3.60
CA SER A 46 3.87 -5.90 2.27
C SER A 46 3.78 -4.38 2.04
N GLY A 47 4.01 -3.57 3.08
CA GLY A 47 3.88 -2.12 3.03
C GLY A 47 2.43 -1.62 3.03
N SER A 48 1.47 -2.46 3.40
CA SER A 48 0.04 -2.11 3.51
C SER A 48 -0.27 -1.18 4.69
N LEU A 49 0.55 -1.23 5.73
CA LEU A 49 0.45 -0.38 6.90
C LEU A 49 1.83 -0.16 7.52
N ASP A 50 1.94 0.88 8.35
CA ASP A 50 3.05 1.06 9.28
C ASP A 50 2.60 0.83 10.71
N HIS A 51 3.49 0.33 11.55
CA HIS A 51 3.15 -0.07 12.90
C HIS A 51 4.13 0.51 13.94
N ILE A 52 3.57 0.98 15.05
CA ILE A 52 4.34 1.53 16.17
C ILE A 52 3.65 1.22 17.51
N VAL A 53 4.43 0.84 18.51
CA VAL A 53 3.95 0.39 19.82
C VAL A 53 4.46 1.32 20.93
N TYR A 54 3.54 1.80 21.76
CA TYR A 54 3.82 2.61 22.92
C TYR A 54 3.55 1.83 24.21
N ASN A 55 4.60 1.52 24.95
CA ASN A 55 4.49 0.91 26.28
C ASN A 55 4.08 1.98 27.30
N VAL A 56 2.96 1.78 27.99
CA VAL A 56 2.40 2.75 28.95
C VAL A 56 2.68 2.34 30.40
N ASN A 57 2.38 3.22 31.35
CA ASN A 57 2.67 3.03 32.77
C ASN A 57 1.67 2.15 33.56
N TRP A 58 0.73 1.51 32.87
CA TRP A 58 -0.37 0.75 33.47
C TRP A 58 -0.60 -0.55 32.70
N PRO A 59 -0.90 -1.68 33.35
CA PRO A 59 -1.18 -1.85 34.79
C PRO A 59 0.03 -1.91 35.71
N GLY A 60 1.25 -1.97 35.17
CA GLY A 60 2.49 -1.95 35.95
C GLY A 60 3.39 -0.77 35.59
N PRO A 61 3.93 -0.01 36.57
CA PRO A 61 4.79 1.14 36.28
C PRO A 61 6.24 0.76 35.91
N ASN A 62 6.59 -0.53 35.99
CA ASN A 62 7.97 -1.01 35.88
C ASN A 62 8.29 -1.65 34.52
N ASP A 63 7.45 -1.43 33.51
CA ASP A 63 7.76 -1.87 32.15
C ASP A 63 9.03 -1.13 31.65
N PRO A 64 10.13 -1.83 31.32
CA PRO A 64 11.38 -1.18 30.92
C PRO A 64 11.26 -0.35 29.64
N MET A 65 10.41 -0.77 28.70
CA MET A 65 10.17 -0.02 27.45
C MET A 65 9.40 1.26 27.73
N TYR A 66 8.45 1.24 28.69
CA TYR A 66 7.81 2.46 29.17
C TYR A 66 8.81 3.38 29.87
N LEU A 67 9.64 2.86 30.77
CA LEU A 67 10.59 3.67 31.52
C LEU A 67 11.60 4.38 30.61
N PHE A 68 12.02 3.70 29.54
CA PHE A 68 12.93 4.25 28.54
C PHE A 68 12.32 5.45 27.79
N ASN A 69 11.05 5.35 27.38
CA ASN A 69 10.38 6.38 26.56
C ASN A 69 9.11 6.98 27.21
N ALA A 70 9.16 7.25 28.50
CA ALA A 70 7.97 7.60 29.28
C ALA A 70 7.28 8.90 28.80
N SER A 71 8.06 9.89 28.38
CA SER A 71 7.53 11.18 27.93
C SER A 71 6.67 11.02 26.68
N ASP A 72 7.21 10.37 25.65
CA ASP A 72 6.55 10.31 24.34
C ASP A 72 5.38 9.33 24.38
N ASN A 73 5.55 8.18 25.07
CA ASN A 73 4.47 7.22 25.27
C ASN A 73 3.28 7.82 26.02
N MET A 74 3.52 8.68 27.02
CA MET A 74 2.44 9.34 27.77
C MET A 74 1.78 10.48 27.01
N ALA A 75 2.53 11.21 26.20
CA ALA A 75 1.95 12.22 25.32
C ALA A 75 1.01 11.59 24.29
N ARG A 76 1.44 10.50 23.62
CA ARG A 76 0.58 9.79 22.66
C ARG A 76 -0.64 9.14 23.32
N ARG A 77 -0.44 8.53 24.50
CA ARG A 77 -1.55 8.01 25.32
C ARG A 77 -2.57 9.09 25.67
N ALA A 78 -2.10 10.28 26.03
CA ALA A 78 -2.96 11.41 26.40
C ALA A 78 -3.73 11.96 25.21
N LEU A 79 -3.11 12.02 24.03
CA LEU A 79 -3.74 12.48 22.79
C LEU A 79 -5.01 11.68 22.47
N TYR A 80 -4.93 10.34 22.57
CA TYR A 80 -6.06 9.45 22.28
C TYR A 80 -6.96 9.18 23.48
N GLY A 81 -6.63 9.70 24.66
CA GLY A 81 -7.39 9.43 25.88
C GLY A 81 -7.37 7.95 26.29
N VAL A 82 -6.29 7.23 25.98
CA VAL A 82 -6.15 5.79 26.26
C VAL A 82 -6.23 5.54 27.77
N ASN A 83 -7.30 4.85 28.17
CA ASN A 83 -7.65 4.59 29.56
C ASN A 83 -7.51 3.11 29.97
N SER A 84 -7.17 2.24 29.03
CA SER A 84 -6.93 0.82 29.22
C SER A 84 -5.95 0.31 28.16
N VAL A 85 -5.33 -0.84 28.44
CA VAL A 85 -4.54 -1.61 27.46
C VAL A 85 -4.95 -3.09 27.55
N PRO A 86 -4.88 -3.85 26.44
CA PRO A 86 -4.41 -3.46 25.11
C PRO A 86 -5.36 -2.46 24.42
N TRP A 87 -4.79 -1.57 23.61
CA TRP A 87 -5.51 -0.54 22.86
C TRP A 87 -4.89 -0.38 21.48
N ILE A 88 -5.72 -0.18 20.46
CA ILE A 88 -5.30 -0.10 19.06
C ILE A 88 -6.00 1.11 18.42
N GLU A 89 -5.21 2.00 17.86
CA GLU A 89 -5.63 3.12 17.02
C GLU A 89 -5.20 2.82 15.57
N VAL A 90 -6.08 3.09 14.62
CA VAL A 90 -5.76 3.06 13.19
C VAL A 90 -6.02 4.45 12.64
N ASP A 91 -4.98 5.08 12.10
CA ASP A 91 -4.96 6.48 11.68
C ASP A 91 -5.44 7.48 12.75
N GLY A 92 -5.18 7.15 14.01
CA GLY A 92 -5.64 7.93 15.17
C GLY A 92 -7.13 7.86 15.45
N ALA A 93 -7.82 6.87 14.88
CA ALA A 93 -9.17 6.49 15.25
C ALA A 93 -9.20 5.11 15.91
N LEU A 94 -9.95 5.03 16.99
CA LEU A 94 -9.97 3.85 17.84
C LEU A 94 -10.57 2.65 17.10
N PHE A 95 -9.81 1.55 17.02
CA PHE A 95 -10.25 0.35 16.34
C PHE A 95 -11.30 -0.41 17.18
N ASN A 96 -12.51 -0.50 16.63
CA ASN A 96 -13.62 -1.39 17.04
C ASN A 96 -13.95 -1.43 18.56
N GLN A 97 -14.50 -0.34 19.13
CA GLN A 97 -15.01 -0.38 20.51
C GLN A 97 -16.55 -0.40 20.62
N THR A 98 -17.11 -1.60 20.76
CA THR A 98 -18.38 -1.82 21.47
C THR A 98 -18.16 -2.19 22.96
N GLY A 99 -17.05 -1.77 23.56
CA GLY A 99 -16.75 -1.97 24.99
C GLY A 99 -16.09 -3.30 25.34
N THR A 100 -15.62 -4.06 24.35
CA THR A 100 -14.81 -5.27 24.54
C THR A 100 -13.63 -5.23 23.56
N PHE A 101 -12.41 -5.44 24.07
CA PHE A 101 -11.21 -5.59 23.24
C PHE A 101 -11.43 -6.68 22.17
N SER A 102 -11.10 -6.38 20.91
CA SER A 102 -11.35 -7.26 19.76
C SER A 102 -10.05 -7.57 19.01
N THR A 103 -9.72 -8.86 18.88
CA THR A 103 -8.64 -9.38 18.02
C THR A 103 -9.18 -9.82 16.66
N ASP A 104 -10.27 -9.20 16.21
CA ASP A 104 -10.95 -9.58 14.98
C ASP A 104 -10.11 -9.20 13.75
N ALA A 105 -9.26 -10.14 13.35
CA ALA A 105 -8.35 -10.01 12.23
C ALA A 105 -9.10 -9.74 10.91
N ALA A 106 -10.31 -10.28 10.73
CA ALA A 106 -11.07 -10.08 9.50
C ALA A 106 -11.54 -8.62 9.39
N ASN A 107 -12.12 -8.08 10.45
CA ASN A 107 -12.53 -6.66 10.48
C ASN A 107 -11.33 -5.71 10.42
N PHE A 108 -10.19 -6.10 11.02
CA PHE A 108 -8.97 -5.31 10.94
C PHE A 108 -8.42 -5.27 9.51
N ASN A 109 -8.25 -6.43 8.89
CA ASN A 109 -7.77 -6.52 7.50
C ASN A 109 -8.70 -5.78 6.55
N ALA A 110 -10.02 -5.92 6.71
CA ALA A 110 -10.99 -5.18 5.91
C ALA A 110 -10.87 -3.65 6.08
N LEU A 111 -10.56 -3.18 7.30
CA LEU A 111 -10.28 -1.76 7.55
C LEU A 111 -8.99 -1.32 6.86
N ILE A 112 -7.89 -2.07 7.01
CA ILE A 112 -6.61 -1.72 6.38
C ILE A 112 -6.73 -1.69 4.86
N SER A 113 -7.32 -2.71 4.25
CA SER A 113 -7.54 -2.74 2.80
C SER A 113 -8.42 -1.58 2.30
N SER A 114 -9.41 -1.18 3.10
CA SER A 114 -10.23 0.01 2.81
C SER A 114 -9.40 1.30 2.85
N LEU A 115 -8.47 1.42 3.80
CA LEU A 115 -7.58 2.56 3.89
C LEU A 115 -6.56 2.56 2.76
N GLU A 116 -5.91 1.44 2.42
CA GLU A 116 -4.98 1.35 1.29
C GLU A 116 -5.61 1.82 -0.03
N GLY A 117 -6.90 1.51 -0.24
CA GLY A 117 -7.67 1.96 -1.40
C GLY A 117 -8.07 3.43 -1.38
N SER A 118 -7.87 4.13 -0.26
CA SER A 118 -8.29 5.52 -0.09
C SER A 118 -7.19 6.52 -0.45
N TYR A 119 -7.61 7.71 -0.87
CA TYR A 119 -6.69 8.77 -1.29
C TYR A 119 -5.91 9.37 -0.12
N SER A 120 -4.59 9.52 -0.30
CA SER A 120 -3.72 10.33 0.55
C SER A 120 -3.33 11.64 -0.16
N PRO A 121 -3.47 12.82 0.49
CA PRO A 121 -3.00 14.08 -0.07
C PRO A 121 -1.47 14.23 -0.09
N PHE A 122 -0.75 13.33 0.60
CA PHE A 122 0.69 13.41 0.78
C PHE A 122 1.42 12.14 0.35
N ASP A 123 2.57 12.31 -0.29
CA ASP A 123 3.64 11.33 -0.32
C ASP A 123 4.65 11.67 0.77
N LEU A 124 5.16 10.63 1.43
CA LEU A 124 6.28 10.76 2.35
C LEU A 124 7.45 10.03 1.74
N GLN A 125 8.61 10.68 1.68
CA GLN A 125 9.87 10.03 1.38
C GLN A 125 10.76 10.20 2.60
N VAL A 126 11.14 9.07 3.22
CA VAL A 126 11.93 9.03 4.44
C VAL A 126 13.32 8.52 4.10
N THR A 127 14.35 9.24 4.53
CA THR A 127 15.74 8.78 4.51
C THR A 127 16.24 8.80 5.93
N ALA A 128 16.67 7.63 6.43
CA ALA A 128 17.13 7.47 7.81
C ALA A 128 18.55 6.92 7.84
N LEU A 129 19.50 7.75 8.21
CA LEU A 129 20.93 7.44 8.26
C LEU A 129 21.36 7.24 9.70
N ARG A 130 21.71 6.00 10.09
CA ARG A 130 22.34 5.69 11.38
C ARG A 130 23.86 5.69 11.26
N TYR A 131 24.57 6.14 12.28
CA TYR A 131 26.03 6.11 12.31
C TYR A 131 26.54 5.05 13.28
N THR A 132 27.81 4.66 13.16
CA THR A 132 28.46 3.74 14.11
C THR A 132 28.49 4.27 15.55
N SER A 133 28.30 5.58 15.73
CA SER A 133 28.12 6.24 17.02
C SER A 133 26.72 6.07 17.63
N GLY A 134 25.77 5.47 16.89
CA GLY A 134 24.35 5.39 17.24
C GLY A 134 23.55 6.64 16.92
N VAL A 135 24.18 7.73 16.45
CA VAL A 135 23.45 8.91 15.95
C VAL A 135 22.54 8.47 14.79
N VAL A 136 21.35 9.04 14.70
CA VAL A 136 20.42 8.79 13.59
C VAL A 136 19.95 10.13 13.03
N ASP A 137 20.32 10.41 11.78
CA ASP A 137 19.79 11.54 11.02
C ASP A 137 18.59 11.08 10.20
N VAL A 138 17.52 11.85 10.24
CA VAL A 138 16.27 11.56 9.53
C VAL A 138 15.91 12.75 8.67
N GLU A 139 15.76 12.53 7.37
CA GLU A 139 15.17 13.50 6.46
C GLU A 139 13.82 12.97 5.96
N VAL A 140 12.79 13.80 6.10
CA VAL A 140 11.45 13.50 5.57
C VAL A 140 11.08 14.57 4.57
N THR A 141 10.83 14.16 3.34
CA THR A 141 10.22 15.01 2.31
C THR A 141 8.71 14.72 2.28
N VAL A 142 7.92 15.75 2.61
CA VAL A 142 6.46 15.72 2.49
C VAL A 142 6.09 16.39 1.17
N THR A 143 5.59 15.61 0.21
CA THR A 143 5.15 16.12 -1.09
C THR A 143 3.64 16.11 -1.15
N ARG A 144 3.03 17.25 -1.48
CA ARG A 144 1.59 17.30 -1.72
C ARG A 144 1.30 16.92 -3.15
N ASP A 145 0.31 16.05 -3.35
CA ASP A 145 -0.12 15.66 -4.69
C ASP A 145 -0.46 16.90 -5.55
N PRO A 146 0.10 17.04 -6.78
CA PRO A 146 -0.28 18.07 -7.73
C PRO A 146 -1.77 18.19 -8.02
N ALA A 147 -2.50 17.07 -7.98
CA ALA A 147 -3.94 17.02 -8.24
C ALA A 147 -4.78 17.23 -6.98
N ASP A 148 -4.15 17.36 -5.81
CA ASP A 148 -4.86 17.49 -4.54
C ASP A 148 -5.76 18.74 -4.48
N ALA A 149 -7.06 18.49 -4.36
CA ALA A 149 -8.07 19.53 -4.20
C ALA A 149 -8.59 19.63 -2.75
N THR A 150 -8.03 18.85 -1.81
CA THR A 150 -8.51 18.83 -0.42
C THR A 150 -8.25 20.17 0.27
N VAL A 151 -9.22 20.60 1.08
CA VAL A 151 -9.08 21.81 1.90
C VAL A 151 -8.38 21.43 3.19
N LEU A 152 -7.06 21.51 3.17
CA LEU A 152 -6.20 21.20 4.31
C LEU A 152 -6.01 22.42 5.22
N PRO A 153 -5.72 22.21 6.51
CA PRO A 153 -5.19 23.27 7.38
C PRO A 153 -3.95 23.92 6.78
N ALA A 154 -3.67 25.17 7.14
CA ALA A 154 -2.45 25.86 6.69
C ALA A 154 -1.17 25.22 7.26
N GLU A 155 -1.29 24.58 8.42
CA GLU A 155 -0.20 23.91 9.12
C GLU A 155 -0.67 22.53 9.59
N MET A 156 0.19 21.52 9.43
CA MET A 156 0.00 20.16 9.92
C MET A 156 1.24 19.73 10.71
N ILE A 157 1.17 18.58 11.37
CA ILE A 157 2.26 18.06 12.20
C ILE A 157 2.85 16.84 11.51
N LEU A 158 4.17 16.85 11.32
CA LEU A 158 4.94 15.65 11.01
C LEU A 158 5.43 15.02 12.31
N GLN A 159 5.01 13.80 12.58
CA GLN A 159 5.52 12.98 13.66
C GLN A 159 6.56 12.01 13.09
N VAL A 160 7.65 11.78 13.84
CA VAL A 160 8.72 10.87 13.44
C VAL A 160 9.11 10.02 14.64
N GLY A 161 8.81 8.73 14.60
CA GLY A 161 9.17 7.76 15.64
C GLY A 161 10.39 6.93 15.25
N LEU A 162 11.36 6.80 16.16
CA LEU A 162 12.38 5.76 16.12
C LEU A 162 11.80 4.49 16.74
N VAL A 163 11.74 3.43 15.95
CA VAL A 163 11.07 2.18 16.28
C VAL A 163 12.08 1.04 16.22
N GLU A 164 12.24 0.30 17.32
CA GLU A 164 13.01 -0.94 17.31
C GLU A 164 12.09 -2.07 16.91
N ASN A 165 12.36 -2.72 15.78
CA ASN A 165 11.42 -3.68 15.19
C ASN A 165 11.22 -4.89 16.09
N LEU A 166 12.27 -5.34 16.81
CA LEU A 166 12.17 -6.42 17.78
C LEU A 166 13.04 -6.16 19.02
N VAL A 167 12.39 -6.02 20.17
CA VAL A 167 13.04 -5.99 21.48
C VAL A 167 12.97 -7.36 22.13
N VAL A 168 14.13 -7.94 22.45
CA VAL A 168 14.23 -9.27 23.10
C VAL A 168 14.82 -9.15 24.51
N PHE A 169 14.11 -9.68 25.50
CA PHE A 169 14.58 -9.80 26.87
C PHE A 169 15.02 -11.25 27.18
N PRO A 170 16.15 -11.46 27.88
CA PRO A 170 16.58 -12.81 28.30
C PRO A 170 15.59 -13.53 29.24
N SER A 171 14.74 -12.76 29.92
CA SER A 171 13.65 -13.24 30.77
C SER A 171 12.50 -12.22 30.74
N PRO A 172 11.23 -12.65 30.90
CA PRO A 172 10.10 -11.74 30.83
C PRO A 172 10.25 -10.53 31.77
N PRO A 173 10.17 -9.28 31.24
CA PRO A 173 10.39 -8.08 32.04
C PRO A 173 9.18 -7.69 32.89
N GLY A 174 8.03 -8.34 32.70
CA GLY A 174 6.82 -8.12 33.48
C GLY A 174 5.99 -9.39 33.68
N SER A 175 4.86 -9.23 34.37
CA SER A 175 4.06 -10.37 34.83
C SER A 175 3.24 -11.07 33.75
N ASN A 176 3.24 -10.58 32.51
CA ASN A 176 2.47 -11.19 31.41
C ASN A 176 3.19 -12.37 30.73
N GLY A 177 4.48 -12.59 31.04
CA GLY A 177 5.25 -13.74 30.59
C GLY A 177 5.93 -13.59 29.22
N GLU A 178 5.81 -12.44 28.56
CA GLU A 178 6.41 -12.19 27.25
C GLU A 178 7.89 -11.78 27.34
N SER A 179 8.68 -12.14 26.34
CA SER A 179 10.09 -11.75 26.23
C SER A 179 10.44 -11.06 24.91
N GLU A 180 9.50 -10.96 23.98
CA GLU A 180 9.68 -10.42 22.64
C GLU A 180 8.59 -9.38 22.38
N PHE A 181 8.99 -8.20 21.90
CA PHE A 181 8.09 -7.08 21.69
C PHE A 181 8.42 -6.42 20.35
N ASN A 182 7.45 -6.40 19.43
CA ASN A 182 7.64 -5.84 18.10
C ASN A 182 7.32 -4.34 18.06
N ASP A 183 8.05 -3.62 17.22
CA ASP A 183 7.84 -2.21 16.85
C ASP A 183 7.75 -1.25 18.03
N VAL A 184 8.64 -1.42 19.00
CA VAL A 184 8.67 -0.60 20.21
C VAL A 184 9.15 0.80 19.87
N CYS A 185 8.31 1.81 20.13
CA CYS A 185 8.71 3.22 20.03
C CYS A 185 9.78 3.54 21.07
N ARG A 186 11.01 3.74 20.60
CA ARG A 186 12.14 4.15 21.43
C ARG A 186 12.19 5.65 21.64
N ARG A 187 11.74 6.44 20.67
CA ARG A 187 11.78 7.91 20.74
C ARG A 187 10.87 8.57 19.69
N MET A 188 10.25 9.69 20.00
CA MET A 188 9.68 10.61 19.01
C MET A 188 10.63 11.79 18.75
N LEU A 189 10.71 12.23 17.50
CA LEU A 189 11.59 13.31 17.03
C LEU A 189 10.78 14.53 16.57
N PRO A 190 11.22 15.76 16.93
CA PRO A 190 12.26 16.04 17.94
C PRO A 190 11.84 15.64 19.36
N ASP A 191 10.53 15.59 19.58
CA ASP A 191 9.85 15.14 20.78
C ASP A 191 8.40 14.74 20.43
N ALA A 192 7.60 14.39 21.44
CA ALA A 192 6.22 13.96 21.26
C ALA A 192 5.26 14.97 20.58
N GLY A 193 5.63 16.24 20.50
CA GLY A 193 4.84 17.26 19.80
C GLY A 193 4.98 17.20 18.27
N GLY A 194 5.95 16.45 17.76
CA GLY A 194 6.29 16.41 16.34
C GLY A 194 6.86 17.74 15.84
N ASN A 195 6.92 17.88 14.52
CA ASN A 195 7.37 19.09 13.85
C ASN A 195 6.21 19.70 13.04
N ALA A 196 5.77 20.88 13.44
CA ALA A 196 4.77 21.63 12.68
C ALA A 196 5.37 22.11 11.34
N PHE A 197 4.62 21.98 10.26
CA PHE A 197 5.05 22.41 8.93
C PHE A 197 3.92 23.07 8.16
N SER A 198 4.27 24.09 7.37
CA SER A 198 3.34 24.70 6.44
C SER A 198 3.01 23.72 5.31
N VAL A 199 1.72 23.43 5.14
CA VAL A 199 1.26 22.52 4.08
C VAL A 199 1.65 23.13 2.73
N PRO A 200 2.42 22.42 1.88
CA PRO A 200 2.84 22.96 0.60
C PRO A 200 1.64 23.16 -0.33
N ALA A 201 1.81 24.01 -1.35
CA ALA A 201 0.84 24.08 -2.45
C ALA A 201 0.80 22.72 -3.19
N PRO A 202 -0.30 22.37 -3.88
CA PRO A 202 -0.34 21.16 -4.70
C PRO A 202 0.87 21.07 -5.64
N GLY A 203 1.56 19.92 -5.61
CA GLY A 203 2.79 19.65 -6.36
C GLY A 203 4.07 20.26 -5.76
N GLY A 204 3.96 20.97 -4.64
CA GLY A 204 5.08 21.42 -3.83
C GLY A 204 5.48 20.40 -2.77
N SER A 205 6.66 20.60 -2.20
CA SER A 205 7.19 19.78 -1.12
C SER A 205 7.79 20.62 0.00
N THR A 206 7.82 20.01 1.19
CA THR A 206 8.50 20.53 2.38
C THR A 206 9.48 19.45 2.86
N VAL A 207 10.74 19.83 3.09
CA VAL A 207 11.77 18.94 3.62
C VAL A 207 12.02 19.26 5.08
N ILE A 208 12.03 18.24 5.92
CA ILE A 208 12.27 18.34 7.36
C ILE A 208 13.42 17.41 7.72
N SER A 209 14.48 17.99 8.28
CA SER A 209 15.65 17.24 8.75
C SER A 209 15.67 17.24 10.28
N LEU A 210 15.73 16.05 10.87
CA LEU A 210 15.77 15.78 12.31
C LEU A 210 17.02 14.96 12.62
N SER A 211 17.46 14.99 13.86
CA SER A 211 18.60 14.19 14.31
C SER A 211 18.35 13.70 15.74
N TYR A 212 18.66 12.44 15.96
CA TYR A 212 18.70 11.81 17.27
C TYR A 212 20.14 11.53 17.66
N VAL A 213 20.54 12.08 18.81
CA VAL A 213 21.82 11.78 19.43
C VAL A 213 21.56 10.91 20.65
N PRO A 214 21.92 9.62 20.63
CA PRO A 214 21.65 8.73 21.76
C PRO A 214 22.53 9.09 22.96
N ASP A 215 21.96 8.93 24.15
CA ASP A 215 22.72 8.97 25.39
C ASP A 215 23.31 7.59 25.72
N ALA A 216 23.99 7.50 26.87
CA ALA A 216 24.63 6.26 27.29
C ALA A 216 23.63 5.13 27.59
N GLU A 217 22.40 5.45 28.00
CA GLU A 217 21.36 4.44 28.25
C GLU A 217 20.92 3.86 26.91
N ALA A 218 20.53 4.72 25.96
CA ALA A 218 20.14 4.33 24.61
C ALA A 218 21.18 3.47 23.90
N LEU A 219 22.47 3.87 23.96
CA LEU A 219 23.58 3.10 23.38
C LEU A 219 23.77 1.71 24.00
N SER A 220 23.25 1.48 25.20
CA SER A 220 23.36 0.19 25.91
C SER A 220 22.12 -0.69 25.78
N THR A 221 20.97 -0.11 25.40
CA THR A 221 19.67 -0.79 25.42
C THR A 221 19.04 -0.98 24.04
N ILE A 222 19.32 -0.10 23.08
CA ILE A 222 18.76 -0.17 21.73
C ILE A 222 19.66 -1.01 20.83
N VAL A 223 19.07 -1.92 20.09
CA VAL A 223 19.74 -2.61 18.97
C VAL A 223 19.60 -1.74 17.72
N PHE A 224 20.59 -0.87 17.46
CA PHE A 224 20.52 0.11 16.37
C PHE A 224 20.50 -0.54 14.98
N GLU A 225 20.94 -1.79 14.83
CA GLU A 225 20.80 -2.56 13.59
C GLU A 225 19.36 -2.88 13.23
N ASP A 226 18.47 -2.93 14.24
CA ASP A 226 17.07 -3.28 14.08
C ASP A 226 16.15 -2.06 14.30
N LEU A 227 16.70 -0.87 14.05
CA LEU A 227 15.98 0.38 14.16
C LEU A 227 15.39 0.78 12.80
N SER A 228 14.14 1.19 12.82
CA SER A 228 13.42 1.80 11.71
C SER A 228 12.91 3.19 12.11
N VAL A 229 12.52 3.98 11.12
CA VAL A 229 11.84 5.26 11.30
C VAL A 229 10.42 5.13 10.79
N VAL A 230 9.44 5.50 11.61
CA VAL A 230 8.05 5.67 11.20
C VAL A 230 7.73 7.16 11.16
N ALA A 231 7.54 7.72 9.97
CA ALA A 231 7.11 9.10 9.77
C ALA A 231 5.62 9.14 9.44
N PHE A 232 4.86 10.08 10.00
CA PHE A 232 3.45 10.23 9.68
C PHE A 232 2.96 11.66 9.82
N VAL A 233 2.04 12.04 8.93
CA VAL A 233 1.45 13.39 8.90
C VAL A 233 0.07 13.34 9.54
N GLU A 234 -0.15 14.20 10.53
CA GLU A 234 -1.42 14.30 11.25
C GLU A 234 -1.93 15.75 11.36
N ALA A 235 -3.25 15.89 11.54
CA ALA A 235 -3.84 17.17 11.87
C ALA A 235 -3.62 17.52 13.36
N ALA A 236 -3.77 18.81 13.69
CA ALA A 236 -3.70 19.26 15.08
C ALA A 236 -4.82 18.60 15.91
N GLY A 237 -4.46 17.67 16.78
CA GLY A 237 -5.39 16.89 17.61
C GLY A 237 -5.57 15.42 17.19
N GLY A 238 -4.77 14.93 16.22
CA GLY A 238 -4.79 13.55 15.73
C GLY A 238 -5.36 13.42 14.32
N GLY A 239 -5.59 12.19 13.87
CA GLY A 239 -6.04 11.88 12.51
C GLY A 239 -4.87 11.84 11.53
N VAL A 240 -4.41 10.64 11.22
CA VAL A 240 -3.27 10.42 10.33
C VAL A 240 -3.74 10.46 8.88
N SER A 241 -3.04 11.24 8.05
CA SER A 241 -3.33 11.38 6.63
C SER A 241 -2.44 10.52 5.75
N GLN A 242 -1.23 10.21 6.22
CA GLN A 242 -0.27 9.34 5.57
C GLN A 242 0.78 8.90 6.60
N SER A 243 1.28 7.68 6.48
CA SER A 243 2.49 7.23 7.15
C SER A 243 3.50 6.64 6.16
N ARG A 244 4.73 6.47 6.63
CA ARG A 244 5.75 5.67 5.97
C ARG A 244 6.76 5.16 7.00
N LYS A 245 7.03 3.86 6.99
CA LYS A 245 8.15 3.23 7.70
C LYS A 245 9.29 2.94 6.75
N GLU A 246 10.51 3.30 7.14
CA GLU A 246 11.73 2.94 6.41
C GLU A 246 12.80 2.44 7.41
N PRO A 247 13.63 1.45 7.05
CA PRO A 247 14.73 0.99 7.90
C PRO A 247 15.80 2.07 8.05
N THR A 248 16.56 2.02 9.14
CA THR A 248 17.78 2.83 9.24
C THR A 248 18.94 2.22 8.47
N VAL A 249 19.68 3.08 7.80
CA VAL A 249 20.78 2.71 6.91
C VAL A 249 22.09 3.18 7.52
N LEU A 250 23.12 2.33 7.54
CA LEU A 250 24.41 2.72 8.11
C LEU A 250 25.12 3.75 7.23
N ALA A 251 25.17 5.00 7.69
CA ALA A 251 25.66 6.19 7.00
C ALA A 251 27.14 6.14 6.64
N ASP A 252 27.95 5.40 7.40
CA ASP A 252 29.38 5.20 7.11
C ASP A 252 29.62 4.06 6.09
N THR A 253 28.55 3.56 5.47
CA THR A 253 28.59 2.54 4.41
C THR A 253 27.76 2.98 3.22
N VAL A 254 28.09 2.46 2.04
CA VAL A 254 27.25 2.62 0.85
C VAL A 254 25.94 1.88 1.09
N HIS A 255 24.83 2.46 0.63
CA HIS A 255 23.53 1.81 0.66
C HIS A 255 22.84 1.87 -0.69
N ALA A 256 22.48 0.69 -1.19
CA ALA A 256 21.74 0.54 -2.43
C ALA A 256 20.24 0.66 -2.17
N ALA A 257 19.55 1.51 -2.93
CA ALA A 257 18.10 1.58 -2.92
C ALA A 257 17.59 2.05 -4.28
N PHE A 258 16.39 1.62 -4.67
CA PHE A 258 15.76 2.07 -5.89
C PHE A 258 14.23 1.96 -5.88
N ARG A 259 13.59 2.69 -6.79
CA ARG A 259 12.17 2.56 -7.12
C ARG A 259 11.97 2.39 -8.63
N VAL A 260 10.77 1.96 -9.00
CA VAL A 260 10.28 1.85 -10.38
C VAL A 260 9.01 2.68 -10.54
N ASP A 261 8.70 3.10 -11.75
CA ASP A 261 7.46 3.81 -12.10
C ASP A 261 6.25 2.88 -12.22
N GLU A 262 6.44 1.65 -12.73
CA GLU A 262 5.41 0.61 -12.82
C GLU A 262 5.98 -0.75 -12.38
N THR A 263 5.16 -1.56 -11.69
CA THR A 263 5.50 -2.93 -11.29
C THR A 263 4.78 -4.02 -12.08
N VAL A 264 3.77 -3.65 -12.86
CA VAL A 264 3.08 -4.60 -13.75
C VAL A 264 2.62 -3.90 -15.03
N GLY A 265 2.73 -4.60 -16.15
CA GLY A 265 2.42 -4.09 -17.47
C GLY A 265 2.55 -5.16 -18.55
N GLY A 266 2.11 -4.85 -19.77
CA GLY A 266 2.16 -5.82 -20.86
C GLY A 266 3.45 -5.82 -21.65
N ALA A 267 3.83 -6.98 -22.17
CA ALA A 267 4.96 -7.11 -23.08
C ALA A 267 4.70 -6.41 -24.44
N PRO A 268 5.62 -5.54 -24.93
CA PRO A 268 6.83 -5.08 -24.25
C PRO A 268 6.54 -4.02 -23.17
N MET A 269 6.98 -4.27 -21.94
CA MET A 269 6.78 -3.35 -20.81
C MET A 269 8.02 -2.48 -20.65
N GLN A 270 7.89 -1.17 -20.80
CA GLN A 270 8.96 -0.23 -20.51
C GLN A 270 8.87 0.23 -19.05
N VAL A 271 9.98 0.13 -18.32
CA VAL A 271 10.08 0.51 -16.90
C VAL A 271 11.20 1.53 -16.73
N VAL A 272 10.91 2.60 -16.01
CA VAL A 272 11.89 3.62 -15.60
C VAL A 272 12.32 3.34 -14.16
N PHE A 273 13.61 3.04 -14.00
CA PHE A 273 14.23 2.85 -12.71
C PHE A 273 14.77 4.18 -12.20
N THR A 274 14.58 4.46 -10.91
CA THR A 274 15.16 5.62 -10.24
C THR A 274 16.06 5.18 -9.11
N ASP A 275 17.33 5.57 -9.16
CA ASP A 275 18.28 5.41 -8.06
C ASP A 275 17.82 6.20 -6.83
N MET A 276 17.86 5.53 -5.67
CA MET A 276 17.60 6.08 -4.35
C MET A 276 18.78 5.79 -3.40
N SER A 277 19.92 5.34 -3.94
CA SER A 277 21.09 4.93 -3.17
C SER A 277 21.78 6.10 -2.48
N SER A 278 22.47 5.82 -1.37
CA SER A 278 23.30 6.79 -0.66
C SER A 278 24.76 6.32 -0.54
N PRO A 279 25.75 7.21 -0.76
CA PRO A 279 27.15 6.89 -0.50
C PRO A 279 27.43 6.87 1.00
N ALA A 280 28.58 6.31 1.39
CA ALA A 280 29.09 6.51 2.73
C ALA A 280 29.34 8.01 2.99
N ALA A 281 29.25 8.43 4.25
CA ALA A 281 29.46 9.81 4.65
C ALA A 281 30.84 10.32 4.19
N GLY A 282 30.84 11.38 3.38
CA GLY A 282 32.06 11.97 2.82
C GLY A 282 32.61 11.29 1.57
N SER A 283 31.88 10.32 1.00
CA SER A 283 32.18 9.73 -0.32
C SER A 283 31.10 10.10 -1.35
N ALA A 284 31.22 9.55 -2.56
CA ALA A 284 30.24 9.69 -3.62
C ALA A 284 30.11 8.34 -4.34
N ILE A 285 28.90 7.97 -4.78
CA ILE A 285 28.71 6.77 -5.57
C ILE A 285 29.51 6.90 -6.88
N THR A 286 30.30 5.89 -7.17
CA THR A 286 31.22 5.84 -8.31
C THR A 286 30.74 4.92 -9.43
N SER A 287 29.92 3.93 -9.12
CA SER A 287 29.29 3.09 -10.14
C SER A 287 28.01 2.41 -9.66
N TRP A 288 27.13 2.16 -10.62
CA TRP A 288 25.90 1.38 -10.51
C TRP A 288 26.04 0.14 -11.38
N ALA A 289 25.46 -0.97 -10.93
CA ALA A 289 25.39 -2.22 -11.65
C ALA A 289 24.00 -2.80 -11.45
N TRP A 290 23.16 -2.61 -12.47
CA TRP A 290 21.79 -3.12 -12.51
C TRP A 290 21.77 -4.52 -13.12
N ASP A 291 21.17 -5.46 -12.42
CA ASP A 291 20.71 -6.75 -12.93
C ASP A 291 19.19 -6.66 -12.98
N LEU A 292 18.65 -6.51 -14.20
CA LEU A 292 17.25 -6.14 -14.41
C LEU A 292 16.37 -7.36 -14.67
N ASP A 293 16.95 -8.54 -14.90
CA ASP A 293 16.21 -9.79 -15.09
C ASP A 293 16.53 -10.87 -14.04
N GLY A 294 17.46 -10.59 -13.12
CA GLY A 294 17.81 -11.46 -12.00
C GLY A 294 18.72 -12.63 -12.41
N ASN A 295 19.37 -12.55 -13.58
CA ASN A 295 20.21 -13.63 -14.10
C ASN A 295 21.65 -13.61 -13.56
N GLY A 296 22.00 -12.62 -12.73
CA GLY A 296 23.33 -12.41 -12.15
C GLY A 296 24.30 -11.65 -13.06
N THR A 297 23.85 -11.11 -14.19
CA THR A 297 24.63 -10.30 -15.12
C THR A 297 24.20 -8.85 -15.08
N VAL A 298 25.14 -7.93 -15.35
CA VAL A 298 24.87 -6.49 -15.32
C VAL A 298 24.31 -6.07 -16.67
N ASP A 299 23.07 -5.60 -16.68
CA ASP A 299 22.33 -5.09 -17.84
C ASP A 299 22.54 -3.60 -18.07
N SER A 300 22.73 -2.82 -16.99
CA SER A 300 22.97 -1.39 -17.09
C SER A 300 23.92 -0.86 -16.01
N THR A 301 24.59 0.25 -16.35
CA THR A 301 25.47 1.01 -15.43
C THR A 301 25.04 2.47 -15.28
N ASP A 302 23.94 2.86 -15.93
CA ASP A 302 23.33 4.17 -15.72
C ASP A 302 22.74 4.25 -14.31
N PRO A 303 22.77 5.41 -13.62
CA PRO A 303 22.16 5.53 -12.30
C PRO A 303 20.67 5.20 -12.31
N SER A 304 19.93 5.75 -13.28
CA SER A 304 18.48 5.59 -13.42
C SER A 304 18.15 5.13 -14.85
N PRO A 305 18.29 3.82 -15.16
CA PRO A 305 18.07 3.31 -16.51
C PRO A 305 16.58 3.23 -16.87
N THR A 306 16.30 3.19 -18.17
CA THR A 306 15.02 2.73 -18.71
C THR A 306 15.24 1.38 -19.38
N TRP A 307 14.40 0.40 -19.07
CA TRP A 307 14.51 -0.96 -19.62
C TRP A 307 13.20 -1.41 -20.22
N THR A 308 13.27 -2.35 -21.18
CA THR A 308 12.08 -2.89 -21.83
C THR A 308 12.07 -4.40 -21.74
N TYR A 309 11.09 -4.91 -21.00
CA TYR A 309 10.85 -6.33 -20.84
C TYR A 309 10.00 -6.84 -22.01
N ALA A 310 10.64 -7.52 -22.96
CA ALA A 310 9.99 -7.95 -24.20
C ALA A 310 9.13 -9.21 -24.07
N ALA A 311 9.31 -9.99 -23.01
CA ALA A 311 8.61 -11.25 -22.80
C ALA A 311 7.80 -11.22 -21.51
N GLN A 312 6.71 -11.99 -21.47
CA GLN A 312 5.99 -12.21 -20.22
C GLN A 312 6.89 -12.91 -19.19
N GLY A 313 6.67 -12.63 -17.91
CA GLY A 313 7.39 -13.26 -16.81
C GLY A 313 7.37 -12.44 -15.54
N LEU A 314 7.84 -13.05 -14.46
CA LEU A 314 8.24 -12.36 -13.25
C LEU A 314 9.73 -12.04 -13.34
N TYR A 315 10.10 -10.80 -13.03
CA TYR A 315 11.48 -10.34 -13.06
C TYR A 315 11.91 -9.87 -11.68
N THR A 316 13.01 -10.42 -11.22
CA THR A 316 13.74 -9.96 -10.05
C THR A 316 14.70 -8.85 -10.50
N VAL A 317 14.75 -7.76 -9.74
CA VAL A 317 15.65 -6.63 -10.04
C VAL A 317 16.63 -6.45 -8.90
N SER A 318 17.91 -6.31 -9.24
CA SER A 318 18.96 -5.96 -8.28
C SER A 318 19.74 -4.73 -8.73
N LEU A 319 20.02 -3.84 -7.79
CA LEU A 319 20.94 -2.73 -7.95
C LEU A 319 22.13 -2.92 -7.01
N THR A 320 23.33 -3.00 -7.57
CA THR A 320 24.58 -2.90 -6.79
C THR A 320 25.20 -1.52 -7.00
N VAL A 321 25.53 -0.83 -5.92
CA VAL A 321 26.24 0.45 -5.95
C VAL A 321 27.56 0.38 -5.18
N THR A 322 28.55 1.17 -5.60
CA THR A 322 29.82 1.33 -4.85
C THR A 322 30.30 2.77 -4.90
N ASP A 323 30.92 3.22 -3.82
CA ASP A 323 31.59 4.52 -3.72
C ASP A 323 33.11 4.43 -3.92
N GLY A 324 33.60 3.27 -4.36
CA GLY A 324 35.03 2.97 -4.53
C GLY A 324 35.73 2.46 -3.27
N THR A 325 35.08 2.51 -2.10
CA THR A 325 35.59 2.00 -0.82
C THR A 325 34.74 0.89 -0.23
N GLY A 326 33.43 0.96 -0.42
CA GLY A 326 32.45 -0.05 -0.05
C GLY A 326 31.44 -0.28 -1.19
N SER A 327 30.61 -1.31 -1.04
CA SER A 327 29.54 -1.63 -1.97
C SER A 327 28.36 -2.21 -1.23
N ASP A 328 27.16 -1.99 -1.75
CA ASP A 328 25.92 -2.58 -1.26
C ASP A 328 25.04 -3.01 -2.44
N THR A 329 24.16 -3.99 -2.20
CA THR A 329 23.25 -4.55 -3.20
C THR A 329 21.83 -4.59 -2.64
N SER A 330 20.90 -3.94 -3.34
CA SER A 330 19.46 -4.04 -3.10
C SER A 330 18.86 -5.00 -4.12
N THR A 331 18.17 -6.05 -3.66
CA THR A 331 17.49 -7.02 -4.51
C THR A 331 16.01 -7.08 -4.15
N ARG A 332 15.16 -6.92 -5.16
CA ARG A 332 13.70 -7.06 -5.06
C ARG A 332 13.24 -8.22 -5.93
N THR A 333 12.94 -9.35 -5.28
CA THR A 333 12.49 -10.59 -5.93
C THR A 333 11.09 -10.43 -6.51
N ASP A 334 10.88 -10.95 -7.72
CA ASP A 334 9.59 -10.92 -8.44
C ASP A 334 8.93 -9.53 -8.47
N LEU A 335 9.76 -8.48 -8.52
CA LEU A 335 9.34 -7.09 -8.46
C LEU A 335 8.40 -6.71 -9.61
N LEU A 336 8.75 -7.16 -10.82
CA LEU A 336 8.03 -6.79 -12.03
C LEU A 336 7.31 -7.98 -12.60
N GLN A 337 6.03 -7.81 -12.90
CA GLN A 337 5.23 -8.82 -13.58
C GLN A 337 4.81 -8.34 -14.96
N VAL A 338 5.37 -8.97 -15.97
CA VAL A 338 5.07 -8.69 -17.37
C VAL A 338 4.09 -9.73 -17.88
N ILE A 339 2.96 -9.28 -18.37
CA ILE A 339 1.90 -10.15 -18.90
C ILE A 339 1.97 -10.21 -20.43
N ALA A 340 1.57 -11.33 -21.03
CA ALA A 340 1.56 -11.45 -22.49
C ALA A 340 0.42 -10.66 -23.11
N ASN A 341 0.73 -10.04 -24.26
CA ASN A 341 -0.26 -9.44 -25.15
C ASN A 341 -0.99 -10.51 -25.98
N GLN A 342 -1.65 -11.47 -25.33
CA GLN A 342 -2.27 -12.64 -26.00
C GLN A 342 -3.74 -12.84 -25.71
N ALA A 343 -4.30 -12.20 -24.69
CA ALA A 343 -5.72 -12.31 -24.35
C ALA A 343 -6.55 -11.25 -25.08
N SER A 344 -7.70 -11.65 -25.62
CA SER A 344 -8.64 -10.71 -26.25
C SER A 344 -9.51 -10.00 -25.22
N VAL A 345 -9.64 -10.59 -24.02
CA VAL A 345 -10.57 -10.14 -22.98
C VAL A 345 -9.87 -10.08 -21.63
N LEU A 346 -9.93 -8.92 -20.98
CA LEU A 346 -9.64 -8.76 -19.55
C LEU A 346 -10.95 -8.70 -18.79
N VAL A 347 -11.15 -9.62 -17.85
CA VAL A 347 -12.25 -9.52 -16.90
C VAL A 347 -11.70 -8.91 -15.61
N VAL A 348 -12.17 -7.71 -15.27
CA VAL A 348 -11.83 -7.07 -14.00
C VAL A 348 -12.93 -7.39 -13.01
N ASN A 349 -12.60 -8.12 -11.95
CA ASN A 349 -13.51 -8.34 -10.85
C ASN A 349 -13.30 -7.27 -9.78
N GLY A 350 -14.27 -6.37 -9.70
CA GLY A 350 -14.39 -5.39 -8.65
C GLY A 350 -15.40 -5.78 -7.59
N ILE A 351 -15.98 -6.99 -7.51
CA ILE A 351 -16.99 -7.33 -6.47
C ILE A 351 -16.49 -8.39 -5.46
N GLU A 352 -16.89 -8.27 -4.18
CA GLU A 352 -16.50 -9.20 -3.11
C GLU A 352 -17.07 -10.62 -3.33
N TYR A 353 -16.19 -11.62 -3.34
CA TYR A 353 -16.57 -13.01 -3.61
C TYR A 353 -17.29 -13.70 -2.48
N ALA A 354 -16.84 -13.54 -1.23
CA ALA A 354 -17.50 -14.14 -0.09
C ALA A 354 -19.02 -13.85 -0.07
N THR A 355 -19.41 -12.68 -0.57
CA THR A 355 -20.80 -12.23 -0.63
C THR A 355 -21.51 -12.64 -1.92
N TYR A 356 -20.81 -12.72 -3.06
CA TYR A 356 -21.42 -12.88 -4.40
C TYR A 356 -20.91 -14.07 -5.23
N ALA A 357 -20.27 -15.05 -4.60
CA ALA A 357 -19.69 -16.22 -5.24
C ALA A 357 -20.59 -16.87 -6.30
N ALA A 358 -21.85 -17.17 -5.96
CA ALA A 358 -22.77 -17.84 -6.87
C ALA A 358 -23.10 -17.02 -8.15
N GLU A 359 -23.12 -15.69 -8.05
CA GLU A 359 -23.37 -14.79 -9.19
C GLU A 359 -22.14 -14.72 -10.10
N MET A 360 -20.95 -14.65 -9.51
CA MET A 360 -19.68 -14.69 -10.24
C MET A 360 -19.43 -16.04 -10.90
N GLU A 361 -19.63 -17.14 -10.18
CA GLU A 361 -19.56 -18.49 -10.74
C GLU A 361 -20.53 -18.64 -11.92
N ALA A 362 -21.74 -18.11 -11.82
CA ALA A 362 -22.70 -18.12 -12.93
C ALA A 362 -22.26 -17.23 -14.11
N PHE A 363 -21.65 -16.08 -13.85
CA PHE A 363 -21.12 -15.19 -14.88
C PHE A 363 -19.94 -15.85 -15.62
N TYR A 364 -18.96 -16.36 -14.87
CA TYR A 364 -17.80 -17.07 -15.42
C TYR A 364 -18.17 -18.40 -16.09
N ALA A 365 -19.24 -19.07 -15.67
CA ALA A 365 -19.76 -20.25 -16.34
C ALA A 365 -20.62 -19.93 -17.57
N GLY A 366 -20.95 -18.66 -17.84
CA GLY A 366 -21.75 -18.26 -18.98
C GLY A 366 -20.96 -18.23 -20.30
N ALA A 367 -21.46 -18.91 -21.34
CA ALA A 367 -20.88 -18.92 -22.70
C ALA A 367 -20.82 -17.54 -23.40
N ALA A 368 -21.30 -16.49 -22.73
CA ALA A 368 -21.19 -15.09 -23.11
C ALA A 368 -19.79 -14.51 -22.82
N VAL A 369 -19.08 -15.09 -21.85
CA VAL A 369 -17.79 -14.61 -21.32
C VAL A 369 -16.63 -15.49 -21.79
N HIS A 370 -16.86 -16.80 -21.93
CA HIS A 370 -15.87 -17.77 -22.40
C HIS A 370 -16.26 -18.43 -23.73
N GLY A 371 -15.25 -18.70 -24.56
CA GLY A 371 -15.37 -19.18 -25.94
C GLY A 371 -14.00 -19.51 -26.53
N SER A 372 -13.77 -19.26 -27.83
CA SER A 372 -12.43 -19.40 -28.45
C SER A 372 -11.49 -18.22 -28.14
N HIS A 373 -11.82 -17.41 -27.13
CA HIS A 373 -11.06 -16.22 -26.74
C HIS A 373 -10.29 -16.52 -25.45
N PRO A 374 -8.96 -16.32 -25.41
CA PRO A 374 -8.22 -16.31 -24.17
C PRO A 374 -8.68 -15.14 -23.28
N VAL A 375 -8.98 -15.46 -22.02
CA VAL A 375 -9.47 -14.52 -21.00
C VAL A 375 -8.46 -14.48 -19.85
N ASP A 376 -8.09 -13.26 -19.45
CA ASP A 376 -7.37 -13.01 -18.20
C ASP A 376 -8.31 -12.38 -17.17
N VAL A 377 -8.04 -12.63 -15.88
CA VAL A 377 -8.83 -12.08 -14.78
C VAL A 377 -7.95 -11.17 -13.92
N TRP A 378 -8.39 -9.92 -13.72
CA TRP A 378 -7.81 -8.98 -12.76
C TRP A 378 -8.70 -8.90 -11.52
N ASP A 379 -8.20 -9.36 -10.38
CA ASP A 379 -8.92 -9.28 -9.11
C ASP A 379 -8.54 -7.99 -8.40
N VAL A 380 -9.47 -7.05 -8.23
CA VAL A 380 -9.19 -5.79 -7.55
C VAL A 380 -8.88 -6.01 -6.06
N PHE A 381 -9.36 -7.11 -5.46
CA PHE A 381 -9.23 -7.37 -4.02
C PHE A 381 -8.19 -8.43 -3.65
N GLY A 382 -7.75 -9.28 -4.58
CA GLY A 382 -6.60 -10.20 -4.47
C GLY A 382 -6.70 -11.41 -3.52
N ASP A 383 -7.78 -11.57 -2.74
CA ASP A 383 -7.80 -12.49 -1.57
C ASP A 383 -8.89 -13.57 -1.67
N GLN A 384 -9.69 -13.56 -2.72
CA GLN A 384 -11.06 -14.06 -2.64
C GLN A 384 -11.22 -15.58 -2.85
N GLY A 385 -10.15 -16.36 -2.68
CA GLY A 385 -10.24 -17.82 -2.52
C GLY A 385 -10.77 -18.60 -3.73
N PHE A 386 -10.73 -18.01 -4.93
CA PHE A 386 -11.05 -18.73 -6.16
C PHE A 386 -9.87 -19.60 -6.58
N ASP A 387 -10.10 -20.89 -6.85
CA ASP A 387 -9.19 -21.71 -7.65
C ASP A 387 -9.69 -21.64 -9.10
N TYR A 388 -9.11 -20.71 -9.89
CA TYR A 388 -9.49 -20.50 -11.29
C TYR A 388 -9.20 -21.73 -12.17
N GLY A 389 -8.54 -22.76 -11.62
CA GLY A 389 -8.08 -23.96 -12.33
C GLY A 389 -9.12 -25.03 -12.64
N MET A 390 -10.42 -24.83 -12.36
CA MET A 390 -11.45 -25.83 -12.69
C MET A 390 -11.94 -25.78 -14.15
N ASP A 391 -11.63 -24.73 -14.93
CA ASP A 391 -11.91 -24.65 -16.38
C ASP A 391 -10.61 -24.45 -17.18
N SER A 392 -10.34 -25.35 -18.13
CA SER A 392 -9.18 -25.28 -19.02
C SER A 392 -9.15 -24.09 -20.00
N GLY A 393 -10.26 -23.34 -20.11
CA GLY A 393 -10.37 -22.12 -20.93
C GLY A 393 -10.03 -20.81 -20.22
N VAL A 394 -9.88 -20.83 -18.89
CA VAL A 394 -9.55 -19.66 -18.07
C VAL A 394 -8.07 -19.76 -17.69
N MET A 395 -7.26 -18.78 -18.12
CA MET A 395 -5.83 -18.80 -17.82
C MET A 395 -5.60 -18.54 -16.32
N ALA A 396 -4.84 -19.44 -15.70
CA ALA A 396 -4.55 -19.46 -14.28
C ALA A 396 -3.50 -18.41 -13.89
N THR A 397 -3.86 -17.15 -14.02
CA THR A 397 -3.04 -16.06 -13.50
C THR A 397 -3.88 -15.25 -12.53
N HIS A 398 -3.56 -15.40 -11.24
CA HIS A 398 -4.05 -14.56 -10.15
C HIS A 398 -3.33 -13.22 -10.28
N LEU A 399 -3.91 -12.29 -11.01
CA LEU A 399 -3.23 -11.07 -11.42
C LEU A 399 -3.65 -9.91 -10.52
N PHE A 400 -2.99 -9.75 -9.37
CA PHE A 400 -2.86 -8.46 -8.68
C PHE A 400 -3.99 -8.02 -7.73
N ARG A 401 -3.77 -6.83 -7.14
CA ARG A 401 -4.63 -6.09 -6.21
C ARG A 401 -4.67 -4.63 -6.69
N GLY A 402 -5.78 -3.94 -6.47
CA GLY A 402 -5.94 -2.52 -6.77
C GLY A 402 -6.32 -2.21 -8.23
N ARG A 403 -6.17 -0.94 -8.61
CA ARG A 403 -6.56 -0.41 -9.92
C ARG A 403 -5.75 -1.05 -11.06
N VAL A 404 -6.40 -1.30 -12.20
CA VAL A 404 -5.76 -1.78 -13.42
C VAL A 404 -4.90 -0.65 -14.05
N PRO A 405 -3.59 -0.85 -14.29
CA PRO A 405 -2.78 0.14 -15.01
C PRO A 405 -3.26 0.33 -16.46
N ASP A 406 -3.05 1.53 -17.03
CA ASP A 406 -3.35 1.81 -18.45
C ASP A 406 -2.55 0.87 -19.38
N SER A 407 -1.30 0.58 -19.01
CA SER A 407 -0.40 -0.33 -19.71
C SER A 407 -0.92 -1.77 -19.76
N VAL A 408 -1.78 -2.15 -18.81
CA VAL A 408 -2.46 -3.45 -18.77
C VAL A 408 -3.76 -3.40 -19.57
N MET A 409 -4.64 -2.42 -19.31
CA MET A 409 -5.91 -2.31 -20.04
C MET A 409 -5.71 -2.25 -21.57
N GLY A 410 -4.68 -1.55 -22.02
CA GLY A 410 -4.36 -1.41 -23.44
C GLY A 410 -3.92 -2.70 -24.16
N LEU A 411 -3.71 -3.81 -23.45
CA LEU A 411 -3.37 -5.10 -24.05
C LEU A 411 -4.57 -5.87 -24.56
N TYR A 412 -5.78 -5.46 -24.18
CA TYR A 412 -6.99 -6.21 -24.43
C TYR A 412 -7.88 -5.45 -25.40
N ASP A 413 -8.46 -6.17 -26.36
CA ASP A 413 -9.48 -5.60 -27.25
C ASP A 413 -10.77 -5.32 -26.48
N THR A 414 -11.03 -6.11 -25.44
CA THR A 414 -12.22 -6.02 -24.60
C THR A 414 -11.87 -6.04 -23.12
N VAL A 415 -12.39 -5.08 -22.37
CA VAL A 415 -12.37 -5.08 -20.90
C VAL A 415 -13.79 -5.26 -20.40
N ILE A 416 -14.02 -6.32 -19.63
CA ILE A 416 -15.28 -6.57 -18.94
C ILE A 416 -15.10 -6.24 -17.47
N TRP A 417 -15.69 -5.15 -17.02
CA TRP A 417 -15.62 -4.74 -15.64
C TRP A 417 -16.84 -5.24 -14.87
N VAL A 418 -16.63 -6.17 -13.95
CA VAL A 418 -17.65 -6.72 -13.06
C VAL A 418 -17.58 -5.96 -11.75
N GLY A 419 -18.47 -4.99 -11.53
CA GLY A 419 -18.35 -4.04 -10.42
C GLY A 419 -19.70 -3.62 -9.86
N ASN A 420 -19.69 -3.15 -8.62
CA ASN A 420 -20.88 -2.59 -8.00
C ASN A 420 -20.50 -1.34 -7.17
N ASN A 421 -21.47 -0.59 -6.61
CA ASN A 421 -21.17 0.62 -5.83
C ASN A 421 -21.01 0.34 -4.31
N TYR A 422 -20.47 -0.82 -3.93
CA TYR A 422 -20.42 -1.34 -2.57
C TYR A 422 -19.15 -2.18 -2.37
N GLY A 423 -18.32 -1.82 -1.39
CA GLY A 423 -17.13 -2.60 -1.02
C GLY A 423 -15.78 -2.02 -1.43
N GLY A 424 -15.72 -0.76 -1.93
CA GLY A 424 -14.47 -0.12 -2.37
C GLY A 424 -14.20 -0.24 -3.88
N ASP A 425 -15.07 -0.95 -4.61
CA ASP A 425 -15.00 -1.20 -6.05
C ASP A 425 -14.87 0.09 -6.89
N LEU A 426 -15.47 1.19 -6.40
CA LEU A 426 -15.46 2.48 -7.08
C LEU A 426 -14.09 3.14 -7.01
N ASP A 427 -13.32 2.89 -5.95
CA ASP A 427 -11.99 3.47 -5.76
C ASP A 427 -10.97 2.86 -6.74
N ALA A 428 -11.23 1.63 -7.21
CA ALA A 428 -10.44 0.99 -8.25
C ALA A 428 -10.94 1.29 -9.68
N TYR A 429 -12.20 1.72 -9.84
CA TYR A 429 -12.78 2.06 -11.14
C TYR A 429 -12.46 3.51 -11.52
N ASP A 430 -11.58 3.68 -12.50
CA ASP A 430 -11.30 5.00 -13.08
C ASP A 430 -12.09 5.20 -14.38
N ALA A 431 -13.13 6.03 -14.29
CA ALA A 431 -13.96 6.38 -15.44
C ALA A 431 -13.19 7.13 -16.55
N ALA A 432 -12.15 7.90 -16.20
CA ALA A 432 -11.33 8.60 -17.18
C ALA A 432 -10.45 7.62 -17.97
N GLN A 433 -9.91 6.60 -17.30
CA GLN A 433 -9.19 5.49 -17.93
C GLN A 433 -10.12 4.65 -18.82
N ALA A 434 -11.30 4.27 -18.33
CA ALA A 434 -12.28 3.56 -19.14
C ALA A 434 -12.70 4.40 -20.38
N LEU A 435 -12.88 5.71 -20.22
CA LEU A 435 -13.16 6.62 -21.33
C LEU A 435 -12.01 6.67 -22.33
N ALA A 436 -10.77 6.79 -21.86
CA ALA A 436 -9.59 6.82 -22.73
C ALA A 436 -9.44 5.52 -23.52
N PHE A 437 -9.66 4.37 -22.88
CA PHE A 437 -9.65 3.06 -23.52
C PHE A 437 -10.71 2.95 -24.64
N VAL A 438 -11.95 3.34 -24.36
CA VAL A 438 -13.03 3.34 -25.38
C VAL A 438 -12.73 4.34 -26.50
N GLN A 439 -12.20 5.52 -26.19
CA GLN A 439 -11.77 6.51 -27.19
C GLN A 439 -10.63 5.99 -28.06
N GLY A 440 -9.79 5.11 -27.52
CA GLY A 440 -8.73 4.38 -28.23
C GLY A 440 -9.25 3.26 -29.14
N GLY A 441 -10.55 2.95 -29.12
CA GLY A 441 -11.18 1.89 -29.91
C GLY A 441 -11.37 0.56 -29.18
N GLY A 442 -11.08 0.51 -27.88
CA GLY A 442 -11.31 -0.67 -27.05
C GLY A 442 -12.79 -0.90 -26.72
N ASN A 443 -13.17 -2.15 -26.50
CA ASN A 443 -14.50 -2.56 -26.08
C ASN A 443 -14.61 -2.60 -24.57
N PHE A 444 -15.36 -1.68 -23.97
CA PHE A 444 -15.58 -1.71 -22.53
C PHE A 444 -16.99 -2.18 -22.21
N ILE A 445 -17.10 -3.31 -21.52
CA ILE A 445 -18.36 -3.89 -21.10
C ILE A 445 -18.47 -3.71 -19.58
N LEU A 446 -19.52 -3.04 -19.12
CA LEU A 446 -19.82 -2.99 -17.69
C LEU A 446 -20.84 -4.05 -17.32
N ALA A 447 -20.45 -4.93 -16.40
CA ALA A 447 -21.27 -5.91 -15.72
C ALA A 447 -21.56 -5.41 -14.30
N THR A 448 -22.77 -4.91 -14.03
CA THR A 448 -23.09 -4.28 -12.72
C THR A 448 -24.42 -4.71 -12.13
N ARG A 449 -24.55 -4.58 -10.80
CA ARG A 449 -25.78 -4.83 -10.00
C ARG A 449 -26.60 -3.59 -9.64
N MET A 450 -26.06 -2.36 -9.80
CA MET A 450 -26.73 -1.13 -9.34
C MET A 450 -26.82 -0.01 -10.38
N GLY A 451 -26.68 -0.35 -11.66
CA GLY A 451 -26.96 0.54 -12.78
C GLY A 451 -26.24 1.89 -12.71
N THR A 452 -26.93 2.96 -13.12
CA THR A 452 -26.39 4.31 -13.38
C THR A 452 -25.56 4.99 -12.28
N SER A 453 -25.55 4.44 -11.07
CA SER A 453 -24.79 4.96 -9.92
C SER A 453 -23.31 4.60 -9.94
N TYR A 454 -22.94 3.51 -10.63
CA TYR A 454 -21.55 3.08 -10.79
C TYR A 454 -20.87 3.69 -12.02
N PHE A 455 -21.65 4.18 -12.97
CA PHE A 455 -21.15 4.66 -14.25
C PHE A 455 -21.09 6.19 -14.28
N ASP A 456 -19.89 6.74 -14.46
CA ASP A 456 -19.69 8.18 -14.56
C ASP A 456 -20.56 8.81 -15.66
N ILE A 457 -21.11 9.99 -15.37
CA ILE A 457 -22.05 10.67 -16.26
C ILE A 457 -21.40 11.09 -17.59
N THR A 458 -20.11 11.43 -17.59
CA THR A 458 -19.38 11.85 -18.79
C THR A 458 -19.15 10.67 -19.71
N LEU A 459 -18.65 9.55 -19.18
CA LEU A 459 -18.51 8.32 -19.93
C LEU A 459 -19.88 7.85 -20.46
N ARG A 460 -20.95 7.99 -19.66
CA ARG A 460 -22.31 7.57 -20.06
C ARG A 460 -22.82 8.35 -21.25
N ASN A 461 -22.62 9.66 -21.22
CA ASN A 461 -22.99 10.55 -22.31
C ASN A 461 -22.15 10.27 -23.55
N TYR A 462 -20.84 10.01 -23.39
CA TYR A 462 -19.95 9.63 -24.47
C TYR A 462 -20.42 8.35 -25.18
N CYS A 463 -20.79 7.34 -24.41
CA CYS A 463 -21.28 6.05 -24.90
C CYS A 463 -22.75 6.08 -25.35
N GLY A 464 -23.47 7.19 -25.19
CA GLY A 464 -24.88 7.30 -25.55
C GLY A 464 -25.84 6.47 -24.67
N ILE A 465 -25.44 6.14 -23.44
CA ILE A 465 -26.22 5.28 -22.53
C ILE A 465 -27.27 6.11 -21.77
N LEU A 466 -28.53 5.95 -22.17
CA LEU A 466 -29.65 6.75 -21.65
C LEU A 466 -30.32 6.16 -20.39
N SER A 467 -30.15 4.86 -20.12
CA SER A 467 -30.69 4.18 -18.92
C SER A 467 -30.00 2.84 -18.66
N ILE A 468 -29.92 2.41 -17.39
CA ILE A 468 -29.43 1.08 -16.97
C ILE A 468 -30.46 0.48 -16.00
N SER A 469 -30.80 -0.82 -16.10
CA SER A 469 -31.80 -1.46 -15.21
C SER A 469 -31.24 -1.73 -13.81
N ASN A 470 -32.12 -1.77 -12.80
CA ASN A 470 -31.78 -1.90 -11.38
C ASN A 470 -31.88 -3.35 -10.84
N ASP A 471 -31.61 -4.37 -11.65
CA ASP A 471 -31.72 -5.76 -11.17
C ASP A 471 -30.45 -6.26 -10.48
N ARG A 472 -30.64 -7.16 -9.50
CA ARG A 472 -29.61 -7.71 -8.61
C ARG A 472 -28.76 -8.80 -9.28
N THR A 473 -28.79 -8.88 -10.61
CA THR A 473 -28.13 -9.87 -11.45
C THR A 473 -27.15 -9.16 -12.37
N VAL A 474 -26.03 -9.81 -12.73
CA VAL A 474 -25.18 -9.27 -13.80
C VAL A 474 -25.94 -9.36 -15.11
N THR A 475 -26.52 -8.24 -15.54
CA THR A 475 -27.35 -8.14 -16.76
C THR A 475 -26.90 -6.96 -17.62
N ASN A 476 -27.28 -7.00 -18.91
CA ASN A 476 -27.05 -5.92 -19.89
C ASN A 476 -25.57 -5.61 -20.13
N LEU A 477 -24.81 -6.61 -20.58
CA LEU A 477 -23.49 -6.40 -21.16
C LEU A 477 -23.63 -5.53 -22.42
N VAL A 478 -23.30 -4.24 -22.30
CA VAL A 478 -23.32 -3.29 -23.42
C VAL A 478 -21.94 -3.30 -24.07
N SER A 479 -21.88 -3.68 -25.35
CA SER A 479 -20.69 -3.46 -26.18
C SER A 479 -20.70 -2.04 -26.75
N LEU A 480 -19.52 -1.42 -26.85
CA LEU A 480 -19.38 -0.06 -27.37
C LEU A 480 -18.78 0.00 -28.78
N ASP A 481 -18.31 -1.14 -29.32
CA ASP A 481 -18.06 -1.30 -30.76
C ASP A 481 -19.34 -1.79 -31.45
N PRO A 482 -19.87 -1.05 -32.45
CA PRO A 482 -21.05 -1.45 -33.21
C PRO A 482 -20.89 -2.75 -34.03
N ALA A 483 -19.68 -3.31 -34.15
CA ALA A 483 -19.42 -4.61 -34.76
C ALA A 483 -19.69 -5.81 -33.82
N LEU A 484 -19.77 -5.58 -32.50
CA LEU A 484 -20.08 -6.59 -31.50
C LEU A 484 -21.45 -6.30 -30.89
N GLY A 485 -22.37 -7.26 -30.98
CA GLY A 485 -23.73 -7.10 -30.43
C GLY A 485 -23.75 -7.20 -28.91
N ASP A 486 -24.75 -6.58 -28.27
CA ASP A 486 -25.09 -6.83 -26.86
C ASP A 486 -25.13 -8.34 -26.62
N VAL A 487 -24.41 -8.82 -25.61
CA VAL A 487 -24.47 -10.24 -25.26
C VAL A 487 -25.64 -10.42 -24.28
N PRO A 488 -26.76 -11.03 -24.71
CA PRO A 488 -27.85 -11.29 -23.80
C PRO A 488 -27.36 -12.27 -22.74
N ALA A 489 -27.72 -12.06 -21.47
CA ALA A 489 -27.54 -13.08 -20.44
C ALA A 489 -28.16 -14.40 -20.94
N ALA A 490 -27.44 -15.51 -20.78
CA ALA A 490 -27.82 -16.79 -21.36
C ALA A 490 -29.29 -17.14 -21.02
N ALA A 491 -30.06 -17.51 -22.05
CA ALA A 491 -31.47 -17.83 -21.90
C ALA A 491 -31.66 -19.04 -20.95
N GLY A 492 -32.18 -18.79 -19.74
CA GLY A 492 -32.51 -19.87 -18.79
C GLY A 492 -32.58 -19.50 -17.31
N SER A 493 -32.04 -18.37 -16.88
CA SER A 493 -32.09 -17.93 -15.47
C SER A 493 -33.30 -17.03 -15.20
N THR A 494 -34.48 -17.63 -15.04
CA THR A 494 -35.66 -16.99 -14.40
C THR A 494 -35.48 -16.95 -12.88
N TYR A 495 -36.05 -16.01 -12.11
CA TYR A 495 -37.42 -16.01 -11.54
C TYR A 495 -37.53 -14.78 -10.59
N ALA A 496 -38.65 -14.08 -10.31
CA ALA A 496 -40.04 -14.17 -10.70
C ALA A 496 -40.69 -12.78 -10.56
N ASN A 497 -41.57 -12.48 -11.54
CA ASN A 497 -42.52 -11.37 -11.71
C ASN A 497 -42.00 -9.92 -11.70
#